data_AF-A0A097PK50-F1
#
_entry.id   AF-A0A097PK50-F1
#
_cell.length_a   1.000
_cell.length_b   1.000
_cell.length_c   1.000
_cell.angle_alpha   90.00
_cell.angle_beta   90.00
_cell.angle_gamma   90.00
#
_symmetry.space_group_name_H-M   'P 1'
#
loop_
_entity.id
_entity.type
_entity.pdbx_description
1 polymer ?
#
loop_
_entity_poly.entity_id
_entity_poly.type
_entity_poly.pdbx_seq_one_letter_code
_entity_poly.pdbx_strand_id
1 'polypeptide(L)'
;AWTGEIHGRVVCDVCADSTVGPEDHILEGAEVAVLCITKSGEVLNYQAFTNAKGIYTVAETMPESDRWDACLARPISSFHEHCTHLGEGSTGV
;
A
#
# COMPACT_ATOMS: atom_id res chain seq x y z
N ALA A 1 -21.12 -13.83 -0.10
CA ALA A 1 -20.01 -13.15 -0.79
C ALA A 1 -19.43 -12.14 0.19
N TRP A 2 -18.11 -12.01 0.23
CA TRP A 2 -17.40 -11.08 1.11
C TRP A 2 -16.62 -10.10 0.24
N THR A 3 -16.63 -8.83 0.61
CA THR A 3 -15.85 -7.78 -0.06
C THR A 3 -14.79 -7.28 0.91
N GLY A 4 -13.53 -7.49 0.54
CA GLY A 4 -12.37 -6.95 1.25
C GLY A 4 -12.01 -5.59 0.68
N GLU A 5 -11.66 -4.66 1.55
CA GLU A 5 -11.09 -3.38 1.17
C GLU A 5 -9.86 -3.09 2.03
N ILE A 6 -8.77 -2.72 1.38
CA ILE A 6 -7.53 -2.24 2.02
C ILE A 6 -7.24 -0.87 1.46
N HIS A 7 -6.99 0.09 2.34
CA HIS A 7 -6.48 1.39 1.96
C HIS A 7 -5.33 1.79 2.87
N GLY A 8 -4.38 2.53 2.32
CA GLY A 8 -3.26 3.08 3.06
C GLY A 8 -2.83 4.40 2.46
N ARG A 9 -1.92 5.08 3.13
CA ARG A 9 -1.40 6.38 2.69
C ARG A 9 0.10 6.28 2.46
N VAL A 10 0.57 6.78 1.33
CA VAL A 10 1.99 6.91 1.03
C VAL A 10 2.40 8.36 1.21
N VAL A 11 3.46 8.55 1.99
CA VAL A 11 4.10 9.84 2.24
C VAL A 11 5.59 9.72 1.94
N CYS A 12 6.19 10.84 1.58
CA CYS A 12 7.63 11.00 1.54
C CYS A 12 8.10 11.46 2.91
N ASP A 13 8.89 10.61 3.55
CA ASP A 13 9.61 10.89 4.78
C ASP A 13 10.80 11.80 4.46
N VAL A 14 10.63 13.10 4.68
CA VAL A 14 11.62 14.12 4.28
C VAL A 14 12.79 14.16 5.28
N CYS A 15 12.52 13.85 6.55
CA CYS A 15 13.51 13.87 7.63
C CYS A 15 14.20 12.51 7.83
N ALA A 16 13.75 11.47 7.14
CA ALA A 16 14.23 10.09 7.20
C ALA A 16 14.16 9.49 8.62
N ASP A 17 13.13 9.85 9.39
CA ASP A 17 12.96 9.40 10.78
C ASP A 17 11.97 8.24 10.95
N SER A 18 11.39 7.76 9.85
CA SER A 18 10.40 6.67 9.77
C SER A 18 9.10 6.93 10.55
N THR A 19 8.79 8.19 10.84
CA THR A 19 7.52 8.61 11.41
C THR A 19 6.77 9.52 10.46
N VAL A 20 5.46 9.67 10.64
CA VAL A 20 4.67 10.59 9.81
C VAL A 20 4.57 11.94 10.52
N GLY A 21 5.33 12.90 10.03
CA GLY A 21 5.45 14.25 10.56
C GLY A 21 4.73 15.33 9.72
N PRO A 22 4.59 16.55 10.26
CA PRO A 22 4.07 17.71 9.50
C PRO A 22 4.97 18.14 8.32
N GLU A 23 6.24 17.75 8.32
CA GLU A 23 7.22 17.98 7.26
C GLU A 23 7.08 17.01 6.09
N ASP A 24 6.36 15.90 6.28
CA ASP A 24 6.24 14.86 5.26
C ASP A 24 5.24 15.23 4.18
N HIS A 25 5.58 14.82 2.96
CA HIS A 25 4.81 15.20 1.79
C HIS A 25 3.96 14.04 1.31
N ILE A 26 2.69 14.33 1.00
CA ILE A 26 1.79 13.37 0.37
C ILE A 26 2.33 13.00 -1.02
N LEU A 27 2.40 11.70 -1.31
CA LEU A 27 2.78 11.23 -2.65
C LEU A 27 1.55 10.85 -3.45
N GLU A 28 1.14 11.71 -4.38
CA GLU A 28 0.15 11.41 -5.43
C GLU A 28 0.78 10.60 -6.57
N GLY A 29 0.04 9.64 -7.13
CA GLY A 29 0.49 8.81 -8.25
C GLY A 29 1.60 7.82 -7.90
N ALA A 30 1.89 7.61 -6.61
CA ALA A 30 2.80 6.58 -6.15
C ALA A 30 2.22 5.19 -6.41
N GLU A 31 3.06 4.29 -6.89
CA GLU A 31 2.70 2.91 -7.20
C GLU A 31 2.85 2.04 -5.96
N VAL A 32 1.83 1.24 -5.66
CA VAL A 32 1.79 0.34 -4.50
C VAL A 32 1.43 -1.07 -4.97
N ALA A 33 2.27 -2.04 -4.62
CA ALA A 33 1.91 -3.46 -4.70
C ALA A 33 1.24 -3.89 -3.41
N VAL A 34 0.13 -4.60 -3.52
CA VAL A 34 -0.51 -5.28 -2.38
C VAL A 34 -0.55 -6.77 -2.69
N LEU A 35 0.17 -7.55 -1.89
CA LEU A 35 0.16 -9.01 -1.99
C LEU A 35 -0.75 -9.56 -0.90
N CYS A 36 -1.80 -10.28 -1.27
CA CYS A 36 -2.70 -10.95 -0.35
C CYS A 36 -2.59 -12.47 -0.49
N ILE A 37 -2.76 -13.18 0.62
CA ILE A 37 -2.90 -14.64 0.66
C ILE A 37 -4.34 -14.93 1.10
N THR A 38 -5.06 -15.76 0.36
CA THR A 38 -6.42 -16.19 0.72
C THR A 38 -6.37 -17.31 1.77
N LYS A 39 -7.52 -17.63 2.37
CA LYS A 39 -7.63 -18.77 3.28
C LYS A 39 -7.32 -20.12 2.64
N SER A 40 -7.47 -20.26 1.33
CA SER A 40 -7.06 -21.47 0.61
C SER A 40 -5.56 -21.51 0.27
N GLY A 41 -4.84 -20.42 0.49
CA GLY A 41 -3.41 -20.28 0.19
C GLY A 41 -3.12 -19.75 -1.22
N GLU A 42 -4.12 -19.25 -1.94
CA GLU A 42 -3.91 -18.53 -3.19
C GLU A 42 -3.20 -17.20 -2.92
N VAL A 43 -2.20 -16.87 -3.75
CA VAL A 43 -1.47 -15.60 -3.67
C VAL A 43 -1.99 -14.66 -4.75
N LEU A 44 -2.53 -13.52 -4.31
CA LEU A 44 -3.09 -12.47 -5.15
C LEU A 44 -2.15 -11.27 -5.15
N ASN A 45 -1.91 -10.68 -6.32
CA ASN A 45 -1.05 -9.51 -6.47
C ASN A 45 -1.83 -8.36 -7.12
N TYR A 46 -2.06 -7.31 -6.34
CA TYR A 46 -2.73 -6.10 -6.79
C TYR A 46 -1.72 -4.98 -6.99
N GLN A 47 -1.98 -4.17 -8.01
CA GLN A 47 -1.28 -2.93 -8.26
C GLN A 47 -2.27 -1.77 -8.09
N ALA A 48 -1.91 -0.79 -7.27
CA ALA A 48 -2.71 0.39 -7.02
C ALA A 48 -1.86 1.66 -7.13
N PHE A 49 -2.53 2.79 -7.36
CA PHE A 49 -1.92 4.10 -7.42
C PHE A 49 -2.55 5.01 -6.39
N THR A 50 -1.77 5.87 -5.78
CA THR A 50 -2.28 6.84 -4.81
C THR A 50 -2.98 8.01 -5.50
N ASN A 51 -4.06 8.50 -4.89
CA ASN A 51 -4.75 9.71 -5.32
C ASN A 51 -4.07 11.00 -4.79
N ALA A 52 -4.67 12.17 -5.05
CA ALA A 52 -4.19 13.48 -4.55
C ALA A 52 -4.05 13.62 -3.02
N LYS A 53 -4.60 12.68 -2.23
CA LYS A 53 -4.41 12.60 -0.78
C LYS A 53 -3.34 11.59 -0.35
N GLY A 54 -2.68 10.96 -1.32
CA GLY A 54 -1.69 9.90 -1.13
C GLY A 54 -2.31 8.56 -0.77
N ILE A 55 -3.63 8.41 -0.95
CA ILE A 55 -4.35 7.21 -0.52
C ILE A 55 -4.45 6.25 -1.70
N TYR A 56 -4.01 5.01 -1.51
CA TYR A 56 -4.31 3.90 -2.40
C TYR A 56 -5.45 3.07 -1.81
N THR A 57 -6.23 2.42 -2.68
CA THR A 57 -7.31 1.51 -2.29
C THR A 57 -7.30 0.29 -3.19
N VAL A 58 -7.42 -0.90 -2.58
CA VAL A 58 -7.64 -2.18 -3.26
C VAL A 58 -8.90 -2.79 -2.68
N ALA A 59 -9.82 -3.19 -3.55
CA ALA A 59 -11.04 -3.87 -3.15
C ALA A 59 -11.33 -5.05 -4.07
N GLU A 60 -11.73 -6.17 -3.49
CA GLU A 60 -12.17 -7.34 -4.26
C GLU A 60 -13.32 -8.07 -3.56
N THR A 61 -14.22 -8.65 -4.36
CA THR A 61 -15.31 -9.49 -3.87
C THR A 61 -15.02 -10.94 -4.15
N MET A 62 -15.01 -11.76 -3.10
CA MET A 62 -14.65 -13.18 -3.14
C MET A 62 -15.66 -14.03 -2.36
N PRO A 63 -15.65 -15.36 -2.50
CA PRO A 63 -16.36 -16.25 -1.59
C PRO A 63 -15.85 -16.05 -0.15
N GLU A 64 -16.76 -16.05 0.82
CA GLU A 64 -16.38 -15.84 2.23
C GLU A 64 -15.46 -16.94 2.77
N SER A 65 -15.60 -18.17 2.24
CA SER A 65 -14.72 -19.30 2.52
C SER A 65 -13.27 -19.07 2.08
N ASP A 66 -13.05 -18.14 1.15
CA ASP A 66 -11.76 -17.88 0.53
C ASP A 66 -11.36 -16.39 0.60
N ARG A 67 -11.90 -15.67 1.59
CA ARG A 67 -11.49 -14.30 1.87
C ARG A 67 -10.00 -14.20 2.14
N TRP A 68 -9.45 -12.98 2.04
CA TRP A 68 -8.08 -12.70 2.44
C TRP A 68 -7.81 -13.16 3.88
N ASP A 69 -6.67 -13.82 4.07
CA ASP A 69 -6.14 -14.23 5.37
C ASP A 69 -5.10 -13.24 5.87
N ALA A 70 -4.16 -12.85 5.00
CA ALA A 70 -3.15 -11.82 5.28
C ALA A 70 -2.83 -11.02 4.01
N CYS A 71 -2.46 -9.75 4.18
CA CYS A 71 -2.03 -8.89 3.09
C CYS A 71 -0.80 -8.07 3.50
N LEU A 72 0.09 -7.83 2.54
CA LEU A 72 1.27 -6.98 2.66
C LEU A 72 1.20 -5.90 1.58
N ALA A 73 1.23 -4.64 1.99
CA ALA A 73 1.36 -3.51 1.08
C ALA A 73 2.80 -3.02 1.04
N ARG A 74 3.31 -2.72 -0.15
CA ARG A 74 4.65 -2.16 -0.36
C ARG A 74 4.62 -1.11 -1.48
N PRO A 75 5.02 0.14 -1.20
CA PRO A 75 5.26 1.11 -2.27
C PRO A 75 6.40 0.61 -3.18
N ILE A 76 6.23 0.71 -4.49
CA ILE A 76 7.21 0.26 -5.50
C ILE A 76 7.99 1.45 -6.04
N SER A 77 7.27 2.49 -6.44
CA SER A 77 7.85 3.61 -7.17
C SER A 77 7.09 4.91 -6.89
N SER A 78 7.80 6.02 -7.05
CA SER A 78 7.27 7.38 -7.02
C SER A 78 7.91 8.17 -8.16
N PHE A 79 7.14 9.04 -8.79
CA PHE A 79 7.64 9.96 -9.82
C PHE A 79 8.23 11.25 -9.24
N HIS A 80 8.23 11.41 -7.91
CA HIS A 80 8.81 12.57 -7.25
C HIS A 80 10.33 12.40 -7.12
N GLU A 81 11.10 13.26 -7.78
CA GLU A 81 12.56 13.16 -7.92
C GLU A 81 13.32 13.01 -6.59
N HIS A 82 12.81 13.61 -5.51
CA HIS A 82 13.43 13.60 -4.18
C HIS A 82 12.94 12.46 -3.26
N CYS A 83 11.97 11.65 -3.71
CA CYS A 83 11.29 10.65 -2.89
C CYS A 83 11.19 9.30 -3.64
N THR A 84 12.31 8.87 -4.23
CA THR A 84 12.42 7.62 -5.02
C THR A 84 13.01 6.46 -4.23
N HIS A 85 13.61 6.74 -3.06
CA HIS A 85 14.22 5.73 -2.20
C HIS A 85 13.19 5.20 -1.20
N LEU A 86 12.96 3.88 -1.22
CA LEU A 86 12.16 3.22 -0.20
C LEU A 86 12.96 3.18 1.10
N GLY A 87 12.43 3.73 2.19
CA GLY A 87 13.02 3.56 3.52
C GLY A 87 13.02 2.07 3.90
N GLU A 88 14.16 1.55 4.37
CA GLU A 88 14.30 0.13 4.75
C GLU A 88 13.42 -0.29 5.95
N GLY A 89 12.75 0.67 6.62
CA GLY A 89 12.19 0.51 7.96
C GLY A 89 10.71 0.11 8.10
N SER A 90 9.89 0.13 7.05
CA SER A 90 8.45 -0.21 7.19
C SER A 90 8.00 -1.20 6.11
N THR A 91 8.14 -2.48 6.44
CA THR A 91 7.56 -3.60 5.68
C THR A 91 6.45 -4.21 6.52
N GLY A 92 5.40 -3.45 6.79
CA GLY A 92 4.25 -3.93 7.54
C GLY A 92 3.09 -2.95 7.53
N VAL A 93 1.87 -3.50 7.45
CA VAL A 93 0.60 -2.79 7.68
C VAL A 93 0.29 -2.82 9.17
#